data_AF-A0A2V5L579-F1
#
_entry.id   AF-A0A2V5L579-F1
#
_cell.length_a   1.000
_cell.length_b   1.000
_cell.length_c   1.000
_cell.angle_alpha   90.00
_cell.angle_beta   90.00
_cell.angle_gamma   90.00
#
_symmetry.space_group_name_H-M   'P 1'
#
loop_
_entity.id
_entity.type
_entity.pdbx_description
1 polymer ?
#
loop_
_entity_poly.entity_id
_entity_poly.type
_entity_poly.pdbx_seq_one_letter_code
_entity_poly.pdbx_strand_id
1 'polypeptide(L)'
;MKPQHSLRIIFAGALIALMGACATAPTSGPAALVGTWTNTLGTVWTVNPDGTFQVDLDKNGQPDVWGHYTASGDSLTISEVRGKTPKACKQSATYK
;
A
#
# COMPACT_ATOMS: atom_id res chain seq x y z
N MET A 1 26.47 33.43 -29.43
CA MET A 1 26.52 32.28 -28.50
C MET A 1 25.97 31.06 -29.21
N LYS A 2 26.66 29.92 -29.17
CA LYS A 2 26.34 28.71 -29.96
C LYS A 2 25.15 27.98 -29.30
N PRO A 3 24.01 27.75 -29.98
CA PRO A 3 22.77 27.24 -29.36
C PRO A 3 22.87 25.77 -28.87
N GLN A 4 24.00 25.11 -29.08
CA GLN A 4 24.22 23.71 -28.70
C GLN A 4 24.29 23.49 -27.18
N HIS A 5 24.72 24.48 -26.40
CA HIS A 5 24.84 24.32 -24.95
C HIS A 5 23.51 24.51 -24.21
N SER A 6 22.67 25.45 -24.66
CA SER A 6 21.35 25.69 -24.07
C SER A 6 20.42 24.49 -24.26
N LEU A 7 20.43 23.86 -25.44
CA LEU A 7 19.60 22.68 -25.71
C LEU A 7 19.98 21.47 -24.83
N ARG A 8 21.28 21.28 -24.58
CA ARG A 8 21.80 20.22 -23.69
C ARG A 8 21.37 20.40 -22.24
N ILE A 9 21.37 21.64 -21.74
CA ILE A 9 20.95 21.95 -20.37
C ILE A 9 19.45 21.68 -20.20
N ILE A 10 18.64 22.07 -21.18
CA ILE A 10 17.19 21.82 -21.14
C ILE A 10 16.90 20.31 -21.14
N PHE A 11 17.57 19.54 -22.01
CA PHE A 11 17.40 18.09 -22.05
C PHE A 11 17.85 17.40 -20.75
N ALA A 12 18.97 17.83 -20.17
CA ALA A 12 19.45 17.30 -18.90
C ALA A 12 18.47 17.60 -17.76
N GLY A 13 17.92 18.82 -17.70
CA GLY A 13 16.90 19.20 -16.73
C GLY A 13 15.62 18.38 -16.86
N ALA A 14 15.16 18.15 -18.09
CA ALA A 14 14.00 17.30 -18.36
C ALA A 14 14.24 15.84 -17.94
N LEU A 15 15.43 15.28 -18.21
CA LEU A 15 15.80 13.93 -17.78
C LEU A 15 15.78 13.79 -16.25
N ILE A 16 16.32 14.78 -15.53
CA ILE A 16 16.35 14.77 -14.05
C ILE A 16 14.92 14.87 -13.49
N ALA A 17 14.07 15.71 -14.07
CA ALA A 17 12.67 15.81 -13.66
C ALA A 17 11.88 14.51 -13.93
N LEU A 18 12.13 13.85 -15.06
CA LEU A 18 11.54 12.55 -15.40
C LEU A 18 12.02 11.43 -14.47
N MET A 19 13.30 11.43 -14.06
CA MET A 19 13.83 10.46 -13.11
C MET A 19 13.33 10.69 -11.68
N GLY A 20 13.10 11.94 -11.26
CA GLY A 20 12.55 12.26 -9.95
C GLY A 20 11.07 11.92 -9.77
N ALA A 21 10.33 11.70 -10.87
CA ALA A 21 8.93 11.28 -10.84
C ALA A 21 8.75 9.78 -10.54
N CYS A 22 9.82 8.99 -10.62
CA CYS A 22 9.80 7.59 -10.22
C CYS A 22 10.38 7.46 -8.80
N ALA A 23 9.57 6.98 -7.85
CA ALA A 23 9.97 6.52 -6.51
C ALA A 23 9.94 7.52 -5.33
N THR A 24 8.85 8.27 -5.17
CA THR A 24 8.40 8.71 -3.83
C THR A 24 7.19 7.88 -3.38
N ALA A 25 7.36 6.56 -3.29
CA ALA A 25 6.38 5.73 -2.60
C ALA A 25 6.52 5.96 -1.08
N PRO A 26 5.43 6.19 -0.34
CA PRO A 26 5.47 6.25 1.12
C PRO A 26 6.09 4.96 1.66
N THR A 27 7.07 5.08 2.55
CA THR A 27 7.73 3.91 3.16
C THR A 27 7.11 3.52 4.50
N SER A 28 6.23 4.36 5.05
CA SER A 28 5.55 4.12 6.33
C SER A 28 4.15 4.76 6.35
N GLY A 29 3.37 4.38 7.36
CA GLY A 29 2.01 4.88 7.58
C GLY A 29 0.97 4.29 6.63
N PRO A 30 -0.29 4.78 6.71
CA PRO A 30 -1.40 4.23 5.93
C PRO A 30 -1.14 4.23 4.42
N ALA A 31 -0.50 5.28 3.90
CA ALA A 31 -0.25 5.44 2.47
C ALA A 31 0.75 4.40 1.91
N ALA A 32 1.58 3.80 2.76
CA ALA A 32 2.48 2.69 2.37
C ALA A 32 1.75 1.33 2.30
N LEU A 33 0.62 1.20 2.99
CA LEU A 33 -0.16 -0.04 3.10
C LEU A 33 -1.29 -0.15 2.08
N VAL A 34 -1.83 1.01 1.65
CA VAL A 34 -2.99 1.07 0.74
C VAL A 34 -2.66 0.40 -0.60
N GLY A 35 -3.59 -0.44 -1.05
CA GLY A 35 -3.47 -1.20 -2.29
C GLY A 35 -3.84 -2.67 -2.10
N THR A 36 -3.60 -3.45 -3.15
CA THR A 36 -3.83 -4.89 -3.14
C THR A 36 -2.49 -5.63 -3.18
N TRP A 37 -2.28 -6.53 -2.23
CA TRP A 37 -1.05 -7.31 -2.12
C TRP A 37 -1.34 -8.73 -1.66
N THR A 38 -0.45 -9.66 -2.01
CA THR A 38 -0.54 -11.06 -1.59
C THR A 38 0.49 -11.32 -0.51
N ASN A 39 0.08 -11.89 0.62
CA ASN A 39 1.00 -12.23 1.70
C ASN A 39 1.70 -13.58 1.46
N THR A 40 2.60 -13.96 2.36
CA THR A 40 3.35 -15.23 2.28
C THR A 40 2.48 -16.47 2.42
N LEU A 41 1.26 -16.35 2.98
CA LEU A 41 0.27 -17.42 3.02
C LEU A 41 -0.53 -17.54 1.72
N GLY A 42 -0.28 -16.64 0.77
CA GLY A 42 -0.97 -16.57 -0.50
C GLY A 42 -2.35 -15.91 -0.44
N THR A 43 -2.78 -15.35 0.69
CA THR A 43 -4.09 -14.68 0.76
C THR A 43 -3.97 -13.28 0.16
N VAL A 44 -4.99 -12.84 -0.57
CA VAL A 44 -5.01 -11.50 -1.18
C VAL A 44 -5.61 -10.52 -0.19
N TRP A 45 -4.84 -9.49 0.15
CA TRP A 45 -5.26 -8.38 0.98
C TRP A 45 -5.54 -7.16 0.11
N THR A 46 -6.65 -6.48 0.36
CA THR A 46 -6.94 -5.15 -0.17
C THR A 46 -7.10 -4.21 1.01
N VAL A 47 -6.23 -3.21 1.10
CA VAL A 47 -6.22 -2.18 2.14
C VAL A 47 -6.68 -0.87 1.51
N ASN A 48 -7.74 -0.29 2.06
CA ASN A 48 -8.36 0.91 1.52
C ASN A 48 -7.94 2.15 2.32
N PRO A 49 -7.85 3.32 1.66
CA PRO A 49 -7.44 4.56 2.33
C PRO A 49 -8.46 5.07 3.37
N ASP A 50 -9.67 4.53 3.39
CA ASP A 50 -10.74 4.87 4.35
C ASP A 50 -10.63 4.12 5.70
N GLY A 51 -9.55 3.36 5.91
CA GLY A 51 -9.34 2.58 7.13
C GLY A 51 -10.08 1.24 7.14
N THR A 52 -10.53 0.75 5.98
CA THR A 52 -11.08 -0.60 5.82
C THR A 52 -10.08 -1.55 5.16
N PHE A 53 -10.25 -2.84 5.42
CA PHE A 53 -9.51 -3.89 4.72
C PHE A 53 -10.42 -5.04 4.31
N GLN A 54 -9.97 -5.79 3.32
CA GLN A 54 -10.60 -6.99 2.80
C GLN A 54 -9.54 -8.07 2.58
N VAL A 55 -9.89 -9.32 2.82
CA VAL A 55 -9.05 -10.48 2.57
C VAL A 55 -9.84 -11.52 1.80
N ASP A 56 -9.32 -11.89 0.64
CA ASP A 56 -9.77 -12.99 -0.18
C ASP A 56 -8.83 -14.19 0.11
N LEU A 57 -9.38 -15.21 0.78
CA LEU A 57 -8.60 -16.35 1.27
C LEU A 57 -8.40 -17.40 0.18
N ASP A 58 -9.37 -17.55 -0.72
CA ASP A 58 -9.40 -18.59 -1.75
C ASP A 58 -9.09 -18.08 -3.17
N LYS A 59 -8.83 -16.77 -3.31
CA LYS A 59 -8.49 -16.06 -4.56
C LYS A 59 -9.63 -16.09 -5.59
N ASN A 60 -10.88 -16.13 -5.13
CA ASN A 60 -12.04 -16.15 -6.01
C ASN A 60 -12.52 -14.75 -6.44
N GLY A 61 -11.85 -13.68 -5.97
CA GLY A 61 -12.19 -12.29 -6.24
C GLY A 61 -13.23 -11.69 -5.28
N GLN A 62 -13.67 -12.42 -4.26
CA GLN A 62 -14.62 -11.96 -3.25
C GLN A 62 -13.98 -12.00 -1.86
N PRO A 63 -14.26 -11.00 -1.00
CA PRO A 63 -13.71 -10.98 0.34
C PRO A 63 -14.37 -12.04 1.24
N ASP A 64 -13.55 -12.91 1.83
CA ASP A 64 -13.99 -13.83 2.90
C ASP A 64 -13.96 -13.16 4.28
N VAL A 65 -13.07 -12.19 4.46
CA VAL A 65 -12.84 -11.46 5.71
C VAL A 65 -12.73 -9.98 5.40
N TRP A 66 -13.30 -9.13 6.25
CA TRP A 66 -13.20 -7.68 6.12
C TRP A 66 -13.34 -6.99 7.46
N GLY A 67 -12.95 -5.73 7.54
CA GLY A 67 -13.06 -4.97 8.77
C GLY A 67 -12.37 -3.61 8.74
N HIS A 68 -12.02 -3.13 9.94
CA HIS A 68 -11.37 -1.84 10.13
C HIS A 68 -9.96 -1.99 10.68
N TYR A 69 -9.10 -1.07 10.25
CA TYR A 69 -7.73 -0.96 10.73
C TYR A 69 -7.36 0.49 11.03
N THR A 70 -6.34 0.66 11.87
CA THR A 70 -5.59 1.90 12.01
C THR A 70 -4.12 1.62 11.74
N ALA A 71 -3.40 2.58 11.15
CA ALA A 71 -1.96 2.47 10.93
C ALA A 71 -1.24 3.68 11.51
N SER A 72 -0.15 3.43 12.22
CA SER A 72 0.70 4.45 12.83
C SER A 72 2.15 4.03 12.69
N GLY A 73 2.96 4.85 12.00
CA GLY A 73 4.32 4.46 11.61
C GLY A 73 4.30 3.15 10.82
N ASP A 74 5.09 2.19 11.28
CA ASP A 74 5.19 0.86 10.68
C ASP A 74 4.25 -0.17 11.33
N SER A 75 3.34 0.27 12.20
CA SER A 75 2.41 -0.61 12.90
C SER A 75 1.00 -0.50 12.35
N LEU A 76 0.38 -1.64 12.08
CA LEU A 76 -1.04 -1.76 11.74
C LEU A 76 -1.79 -2.43 12.90
N THR A 77 -2.90 -1.84 13.32
CA THR A 77 -3.80 -2.42 14.33
C THR A 77 -5.14 -2.75 13.69
N ILE A 78 -5.56 -4.00 13.79
CA ILE A 78 -6.90 -4.45 13.38
C ILE A 78 -7.85 -4.21 14.55
N SER A 79 -8.90 -3.41 14.36
CA SER A 79 -9.85 -3.04 15.42
C SER A 79 -11.16 -3.83 15.34
N GLU A 80 -11.56 -4.22 14.14
CA GLU A 80 -12.78 -4.98 13.89
C GLU A 80 -12.55 -5.99 12.76
N VAL A 81 -13.12 -7.18 12.90
CA VAL A 81 -13.08 -8.21 11.85
C VAL A 81 -14.43 -8.93 11.73
N ARG A 82 -14.86 -9.12 10.49
CA ARG A 82 -16.09 -9.82 10.08
C ARG A 82 -15.76 -10.89 9.03
N GLY A 83 -16.74 -11.76 8.76
CA GLY A 83 -16.61 -12.84 7.77
C GLY A 83 -16.14 -14.17 8.37
N LYS A 84 -15.44 -14.99 7.58
CA LYS A 84 -14.92 -16.32 7.97
C LYS A 84 -13.66 -16.23 8.85
N THR A 85 -13.71 -15.37 9.85
CA THR A 85 -12.57 -15.03 10.70
C THR A 85 -12.30 -16.11 11.75
N PRO A 86 -11.08 -16.65 11.84
CA PRO A 86 -10.69 -17.53 12.94
C PRO A 86 -10.91 -16.84 14.30
N LYS A 87 -11.33 -17.57 15.33
CA LYS A 87 -11.62 -16.99 16.67
C LYS A 87 -10.45 -16.16 17.22
N ALA A 88 -9.22 -16.61 16.98
CA ALA A 88 -8.00 -15.92 17.42
C ALA A 88 -7.83 -14.52 16.79
N CYS A 89 -8.46 -14.25 15.65
CA CYS A 89 -8.38 -12.99 14.90
C CYS A 89 -9.56 -12.05 15.17
N LYS A 90 -10.48 -12.38 16.09
CA LYS A 90 -11.62 -11.51 16.47
C LYS A 90 -11.27 -10.46 17.53
N GLN A 91 -10.05 -10.48 18.02
CA GLN A 91 -9.52 -9.53 18.98
C GLN A 91 -8.56 -8.57 18.28
N SER A 92 -8.31 -7.41 18.88
CA SER A 92 -7.34 -6.47 18.35
C SER A 92 -5.95 -7.10 18.29
N ALA A 93 -5.28 -6.90 17.16
CA ALA A 93 -3.93 -7.39 16.91
C ALA A 93 -3.09 -6.31 16.26
N THR A 94 -1.83 -6.21 16.67
CA THR A 94 -0.84 -5.29 16.12
C THR A 94 0.20 -6.05 15.31
N TYR A 95 0.48 -5.56 14.11
CA TYR A 95 1.47 -6.09 13.18
C TYR A 95 2.55 -5.05 12.93
N LYS A 96 3.80 -5.49 12.77
CA LYS A 96 4.99 -4.67 12.48
C LYS A 96 5.71 -5.20 11.26
#